data_AF-D3DC30-F1
#
_entry.id   AF-D3DC30-F1
#
_cell.length_a   1.000
_cell.length_b   1.000
_cell.length_c   1.000
_cell.angle_alpha   90.00
_cell.angle_beta   90.00
_cell.angle_gamma   90.00
#
_symmetry.space_group_name_H-M   'P 1'
#
loop_
_entity.id
_entity.type
_entity.pdbx_description
1 polymer ?
#
loop_
_entity_poly.entity_id
_entity_poly.type
_entity_poly.pdbx_seq_one_letter_code
_entity_poly.pdbx_strand_id
1 'polypeptide(L)'
;MAGSASLRSGIRVLVVISTVAVVVMLSLAVFAALRASDAAAERGERLDPAATTTALLLADFVAQESAVRGYVITGQESLLERYTRADLTIPRQMNRLQLLLADFPDLIGGTVAVESAYQAWRSEVAEPEIAATKAGDLQRAREIETASGRVRFSELQTSVAN
;
A
#
# COMPACT_ATOMS: atom_id res chain seq x y z
N MET A 1 -25.17 -57.20 -39.59
CA MET A 1 -24.12 -56.17 -39.63
C MET A 1 -24.72 -54.74 -39.66
N ALA A 2 -25.60 -54.37 -38.70
CA ALA A 2 -26.35 -53.11 -38.72
C ALA A 2 -26.08 -52.16 -37.52
N GLY A 3 -25.08 -52.47 -36.68
CA GLY A 3 -24.80 -51.71 -35.45
C GLY A 3 -23.77 -50.57 -35.58
N SER A 4 -23.03 -50.46 -36.68
CA SER A 4 -21.90 -49.52 -36.81
C SER A 4 -22.25 -48.16 -37.41
N ALA A 5 -23.40 -48.01 -38.08
CA ALA A 5 -23.80 -46.75 -38.72
C ALA A 5 -24.48 -45.76 -37.76
N SER A 6 -25.35 -46.22 -36.86
CA SER A 6 -26.03 -45.39 -35.85
C SER A 6 -25.06 -44.86 -34.79
N LEU A 7 -24.05 -45.65 -34.43
CA LEU A 7 -23.02 -45.28 -33.46
C LEU A 7 -22.13 -44.14 -33.98
N ARG A 8 -21.75 -44.16 -35.27
CA ARG A 8 -20.93 -43.10 -35.90
C ARG A 8 -21.70 -41.79 -36.05
N SER A 9 -23.01 -41.84 -36.30
CA SER A 9 -23.85 -40.64 -36.37
C SER A 9 -24.07 -40.01 -34.99
N GLY A 10 -24.30 -40.82 -33.96
CA GLY A 10 -24.42 -40.35 -32.57
C GLY A 10 -23.12 -39.72 -32.04
N ILE A 11 -21.98 -40.33 -32.34
CA ILE A 11 -20.66 -39.79 -31.98
C ILE A 11 -20.41 -38.44 -32.68
N ARG A 12 -20.75 -38.31 -33.97
CA ARG A 12 -20.58 -37.04 -34.70
C ARG A 12 -21.43 -35.91 -34.12
N VAL A 13 -22.68 -36.19 -33.77
CA VAL A 13 -23.57 -35.19 -33.16
C VAL A 13 -23.02 -34.76 -31.80
N LEU A 14 -22.54 -35.69 -30.97
CA LEU A 14 -21.93 -35.38 -29.68
C LEU A 14 -20.65 -34.53 -29.83
N VAL A 15 -19.81 -34.84 -30.81
CA VAL A 15 -18.59 -34.07 -31.10
C VAL A 15 -18.92 -32.66 -31.60
N VAL A 16 -19.95 -32.49 -32.42
CA VAL A 16 -20.38 -31.16 -32.89
C VAL A 16 -20.94 -30.33 -31.73
N ILE A 17 -21.78 -30.94 -30.88
CA ILE A 17 -22.35 -30.26 -29.71
C ILE A 17 -21.25 -29.85 -28.73
N SER A 18 -20.26 -30.73 -28.46
CA SER A 18 -19.15 -30.40 -27.57
C SER A 18 -18.27 -29.28 -28.14
N THR A 19 -18.04 -29.28 -29.46
CA THR A 19 -17.26 -28.23 -30.13
C THR A 19 -17.97 -26.88 -30.04
N VAL A 20 -19.28 -26.83 -30.31
CA VAL A 20 -20.08 -25.60 -30.18
C VAL A 20 -20.11 -25.11 -28.75
N ALA A 21 -20.28 -26.00 -27.76
CA ALA A 21 -20.25 -25.65 -26.35
C ALA A 21 -18.91 -25.03 -25.93
N VAL A 22 -17.78 -25.58 -26.39
CA VAL A 22 -16.44 -25.03 -26.12
C VAL A 22 -16.28 -23.64 -26.72
N VAL A 23 -16.71 -23.43 -27.97
CA VAL A 23 -16.63 -22.11 -28.62
C VAL A 23 -17.48 -21.06 -27.89
N VAL A 24 -18.69 -21.43 -27.46
CA VAL A 24 -19.56 -20.54 -26.67
C VAL A 24 -18.93 -20.21 -25.32
N MET A 25 -18.37 -21.20 -24.62
CA MET A 25 -17.68 -20.98 -23.35
C MET A 25 -16.46 -20.07 -23.51
N LEU A 26 -15.64 -20.27 -24.55
CA LEU A 26 -14.50 -19.41 -24.85
C LEU A 26 -14.95 -17.99 -25.19
N SER A 27 -16.01 -17.84 -25.98
CA SER A 27 -16.55 -16.53 -26.36
C SER A 27 -17.11 -15.78 -25.15
N LEU A 28 -17.80 -16.47 -24.24
CA LEU A 28 -18.28 -15.90 -22.99
C LEU A 28 -17.13 -15.55 -22.05
N ALA A 29 -16.08 -16.37 -21.97
CA ALA A 29 -14.89 -16.10 -21.18
C ALA A 29 -14.14 -14.86 -21.70
N VAL A 30 -13.95 -14.75 -23.02
CA VAL A 30 -13.35 -13.57 -23.65
C VAL A 30 -14.24 -12.33 -23.45
N PHE A 31 -15.55 -12.44 -23.63
CA PHE A 31 -16.48 -11.33 -23.41
C PHE A 31 -16.50 -10.86 -21.95
N ALA A 32 -16.49 -11.79 -21.00
CA ALA A 32 -16.36 -11.50 -19.57
C ALA A 32 -15.00 -10.86 -19.24
N ALA A 33 -13.91 -11.34 -19.86
CA ALA A 33 -12.58 -10.79 -19.67
C ALA A 33 -12.45 -9.35 -20.21
N LEU A 34 -13.04 -9.05 -21.37
CA LEU A 34 -13.07 -7.70 -21.95
C LEU A 34 -13.91 -6.75 -21.09
N ARG A 35 -15.06 -7.21 -20.57
CA ARG A 35 -15.87 -6.44 -19.60
C ARG A 35 -15.12 -6.20 -18.28
N ALA A 36 -14.37 -7.19 -17.82
CA ALA A 36 -13.56 -7.09 -16.61
C ALA A 36 -12.36 -6.15 -16.81
N SER A 37 -11.74 -6.13 -17.99
CA SER A 37 -10.64 -5.20 -18.29
C SER A 37 -11.11 -3.74 -18.35
N ASP A 38 -12.29 -3.45 -18.90
CA ASP A 38 -12.82 -2.09 -18.95
C ASP A 38 -13.14 -1.55 -17.55
N ALA A 39 -13.78 -2.38 -16.69
CA ALA A 39 -14.07 -2.02 -15.30
C ALA A 39 -12.82 -2.02 -14.39
N ALA A 40 -11.79 -2.78 -14.76
CA ALA A 40 -10.50 -2.76 -14.08
C ALA A 40 -9.62 -1.58 -14.53
N ALA A 41 -9.75 -1.11 -15.78
CA ALA A 41 -9.01 0.03 -16.30
C ALA A 41 -9.45 1.35 -15.64
N GLU A 42 -10.76 1.55 -15.46
CA GLU A 42 -11.32 2.74 -14.79
C GLU A 42 -11.01 2.76 -13.28
N ARG A 43 -10.90 1.59 -12.64
CA ARG A 43 -10.41 1.46 -11.25
C ARG A 43 -8.90 1.61 -11.15
N GLY A 44 -8.15 1.10 -12.11
CA GLY A 44 -6.68 1.19 -12.19
C GLY A 44 -6.21 2.64 -12.27
N GLU A 45 -6.86 3.49 -13.07
CA GLU A 45 -6.48 4.91 -13.20
C GLU A 45 -6.52 5.71 -11.88
N ARG A 46 -7.34 5.32 -10.90
CA ARG A 46 -7.44 6.01 -9.59
C ARG A 46 -6.82 5.24 -8.42
N LEU A 47 -6.82 3.90 -8.47
CA LEU A 47 -6.21 3.07 -7.43
C LEU A 47 -4.69 2.91 -7.60
N ASP A 48 -4.16 2.91 -8.83
CA ASP A 48 -2.70 2.87 -9.04
C ASP A 48 -2.00 4.11 -8.45
N PRO A 49 -2.52 5.34 -8.61
CA PRO A 49 -1.97 6.51 -7.93
C PRO A 49 -2.10 6.47 -6.40
N ALA A 50 -3.20 5.92 -5.87
CA ALA A 50 -3.42 5.82 -4.42
C ALA A 50 -2.42 4.84 -3.80
N ALA A 51 -2.31 3.63 -4.36
CA ALA A 51 -1.34 2.63 -3.93
C ALA A 51 0.10 3.13 -4.04
N THR A 52 0.42 3.83 -5.14
CA THR A 52 1.75 4.46 -5.31
C THR A 52 2.01 5.53 -4.24
N THR A 53 1.02 6.38 -3.94
CA THR A 53 1.15 7.42 -2.91
C THR A 53 1.33 6.80 -1.52
N THR A 54 0.61 5.73 -1.20
CA THR A 54 0.77 4.96 0.04
C THR A 54 2.15 4.35 0.16
N ALA A 55 2.70 3.77 -0.92
CA ALA A 55 4.05 3.21 -0.93
C ALA A 55 5.12 4.29 -0.73
N LEU A 56 4.94 5.48 -1.33
CA LEU A 56 5.83 6.63 -1.13
C LEU A 56 5.80 7.13 0.31
N LEU A 57 4.62 7.23 0.92
CA LEU A 57 4.47 7.58 2.34
C LEU A 57 5.21 6.60 3.25
N LEU A 58 5.04 5.29 3.03
CA LEU A 58 5.73 4.27 3.81
C LEU A 58 7.26 4.39 3.66
N ALA A 59 7.74 4.63 2.44
CA ALA A 59 9.17 4.82 2.19
C ALA A 59 9.71 6.07 2.91
N ASP A 60 8.98 7.19 2.89
CA ASP A 60 9.34 8.42 3.59
C ASP A 60 9.35 8.23 5.12
N PHE A 61 8.38 7.49 5.69
CA PHE A 61 8.36 7.15 7.12
C PHE A 61 9.58 6.31 7.53
N VAL A 62 9.91 5.27 6.77
CA VAL A 62 11.10 4.43 7.01
C VAL A 62 12.40 5.24 6.88
N ALA A 63 12.45 6.16 5.91
CA ALA A 63 13.60 7.04 5.75
C ALA A 63 13.75 8.02 6.93
N GLN A 64 12.65 8.59 7.43
CA GLN A 64 12.68 9.47 8.61
C GLN A 64 13.14 8.71 9.87
N GLU A 65 12.59 7.52 10.12
CA GLU A 65 13.01 6.67 11.24
C GLU A 65 14.51 6.33 11.15
N SER A 66 14.97 5.94 9.97
CA SER A 66 16.38 5.66 9.74
C SER A 66 17.26 6.89 9.96
N ALA A 67 16.78 8.08 9.56
CA ALA A 67 17.49 9.33 9.76
C ALA A 67 17.57 9.72 11.25
N VAL A 68 16.48 9.60 12.01
CA VAL A 68 16.44 9.87 13.45
C VAL A 68 17.40 8.95 14.18
N ARG A 69 17.29 7.63 13.99
CA ARG A 69 18.17 6.66 14.66
C ARG A 69 19.64 6.88 14.27
N GLY A 70 19.91 7.16 13.01
CA GLY A 70 21.25 7.50 12.55
C GLY A 70 21.78 8.77 13.24
N TYR A 71 20.95 9.79 13.40
CA TYR A 71 21.32 11.03 14.09
C TYR A 71 21.62 10.77 15.57
N VAL A 72 20.77 10.02 16.25
CA VAL A 72 20.98 9.62 17.66
C VAL A 72 22.31 8.87 17.84
N ILE A 73 22.70 8.03 16.88
CA ILE A 73 23.95 7.26 16.93
C ILE A 73 25.18 8.13 16.62
N THR A 74 25.08 9.00 15.62
CA THR A 74 26.26 9.64 14.99
C THR A 74 26.39 11.13 15.23
N GLY A 75 25.32 11.81 15.64
CA GLY A 75 25.23 13.27 15.75
C GLY A 75 25.34 14.02 14.42
N GLN A 76 25.27 13.35 13.26
CA GLN A 76 25.47 14.02 11.97
C GLN A 76 24.25 14.87 11.57
N GLU A 77 24.43 16.19 11.50
CA GLU A 77 23.37 17.15 11.12
C GLU A 77 22.74 16.88 9.74
N SER A 78 23.47 16.28 8.79
CA SER A 78 22.90 15.88 7.49
C SER A 78 21.75 14.86 7.59
N LEU A 79 21.68 14.10 8.69
CA LEU A 79 20.55 13.22 8.98
C LEU A 79 19.33 14.00 9.44
N LEU A 80 19.51 15.06 10.24
CA LEU A 80 18.42 15.96 10.61
C LEU A 80 17.85 16.69 9.40
N GLU A 81 18.70 17.14 8.47
CA GLU A 81 18.24 17.77 7.24
C GLU A 81 17.33 16.83 6.41
N ARG A 82 17.68 15.53 6.35
CA ARG A 82 16.83 14.52 5.70
C ARG A 82 15.49 14.35 6.42
N TYR A 83 15.51 14.28 7.75
CA TYR A 83 14.29 14.21 8.56
C TYR A 83 13.38 15.41 8.32
N THR A 84 13.91 16.64 8.43
CA THR A 84 13.14 17.89 8.28
C THR A 84 12.67 18.10 6.84
N ARG A 85 13.39 17.62 5.83
CA ARG A 85 12.94 17.74 4.43
C ARG A 85 11.63 16.98 4.19
N ALA A 86 11.42 15.87 4.89
CA ALA A 86 10.18 15.09 4.76
C ALA A 86 8.95 15.81 5.36
N ASP A 87 9.14 16.83 6.23
CA ASP A 87 8.04 17.72 6.67
C ASP A 87 7.39 18.49 5.51
N LEU A 88 8.09 18.61 4.38
CA LEU A 88 7.55 19.22 3.17
C LEU A 88 6.85 18.21 2.25
N THR A 89 7.21 16.93 2.28
CA THR A 89 6.71 15.92 1.34
C THR A 89 5.53 15.14 1.91
N ILE A 90 5.63 14.68 3.17
CA ILE A 90 4.62 13.84 3.81
C ILE A 90 3.24 14.51 3.85
N PRO A 91 3.08 15.79 4.29
CA PRO A 91 1.76 16.42 4.29
C PRO A 91 1.14 16.54 2.90
N ARG A 92 1.98 16.76 1.86
CA ARG A 92 1.49 16.83 0.47
C ARG A 92 1.05 15.47 -0.04
N GLN A 93 1.80 14.41 0.27
CA GLN A 93 1.44 13.04 -0.09
C GLN A 93 0.17 12.60 0.64
N MET A 94 0.02 12.94 1.93
CA MET A 94 -1.19 12.66 2.70
C MET A 94 -2.41 13.36 2.10
N ASN A 95 -2.30 14.66 1.78
CA ASN A 95 -3.37 15.39 1.12
C ASN A 95 -3.70 14.79 -0.26
N ARG A 96 -2.68 14.41 -1.04
CA ARG A 96 -2.87 13.74 -2.32
C ARG A 96 -3.61 12.42 -2.17
N LEU A 97 -3.27 11.62 -1.16
CA LEU A 97 -3.93 10.35 -0.88
C LEU A 97 -5.41 10.56 -0.51
N GLN A 98 -5.71 11.53 0.35
CA GLN A 98 -7.09 11.89 0.70
C GLN A 98 -7.92 12.31 -0.54
N LEU A 99 -7.34 13.11 -1.44
CA LEU A 99 -8.01 13.50 -2.69
C LEU A 99 -8.26 12.33 -3.63
N LEU A 100 -7.31 11.39 -3.73
CA LEU A 100 -7.46 10.18 -4.55
C LEU A 100 -8.56 9.26 -4.00
N LEU A 101 -8.70 9.21 -2.67
CA LEU A 101 -9.66 8.37 -1.95
C LEU A 101 -11.00 9.07 -1.64
N ALA A 102 -11.22 10.30 -2.12
CA ALA A 102 -12.40 11.10 -1.78
C ALA A 102 -13.75 10.41 -2.11
N ASP A 103 -13.79 9.59 -3.15
CA ASP A 103 -14.99 8.84 -3.57
C ASP A 103 -15.07 7.43 -2.95
N PHE A 104 -14.13 7.09 -2.06
CA PHE A 104 -14.02 5.78 -1.42
C PHE A 104 -14.15 5.93 0.11
N PRO A 105 -15.39 6.09 0.63
CA PRO A 105 -15.63 6.37 2.05
C PRO A 105 -15.10 5.28 2.99
N ASP A 106 -15.02 4.04 2.53
CA ASP A 106 -14.46 2.94 3.32
C ASP A 106 -12.93 3.04 3.49
N LEU A 107 -12.23 3.70 2.55
CA LEU A 107 -10.76 3.85 2.54
C LEU A 107 -10.29 5.17 3.14
N ILE A 108 -11.12 6.22 3.09
CA ILE A 108 -10.73 7.55 3.60
C ILE A 108 -10.49 7.53 5.12
N GLY A 109 -11.21 6.68 5.87
CA GLY A 109 -11.01 6.49 7.31
C GLY A 109 -9.60 6.01 7.66
N GLY A 110 -8.99 5.17 6.82
CA GLY A 110 -7.62 4.70 6.99
C GLY A 110 -6.59 5.84 6.94
N THR A 111 -6.81 6.85 6.10
CA THR A 111 -5.90 8.01 6.00
C THR A 111 -5.82 8.82 7.30
N VAL A 112 -6.92 8.88 8.06
CA VAL A 112 -6.94 9.55 9.38
C VAL A 112 -6.15 8.74 10.41
N ALA A 113 -6.25 7.41 10.36
CA ALA A 113 -5.46 6.53 11.22
C ALA A 113 -3.95 6.67 10.96
N VAL A 114 -3.55 6.73 9.69
CA VAL A 114 -2.14 6.94 9.30
C VAL A 114 -1.62 8.29 9.79
N GLU A 115 -2.37 9.38 9.55
CA GLU A 115 -1.96 10.72 10.01
C GLU A 115 -1.83 10.76 11.54
N SER A 116 -2.79 10.18 12.27
CA SER A 116 -2.75 10.11 13.73
C SER A 116 -1.54 9.32 14.24
N ALA A 117 -1.28 8.14 13.67
CA ALA A 117 -0.12 7.32 14.03
C ALA A 117 1.21 8.02 13.72
N TYR A 118 1.27 8.76 12.60
CA TYR A 118 2.44 9.54 12.21
C TYR A 118 2.72 10.66 13.22
N GLN A 119 1.70 11.44 13.59
CA GLN A 119 1.85 12.51 14.58
C GLN A 119 2.21 11.97 15.97
N ALA A 120 1.67 10.82 16.37
CA ALA A 120 2.01 10.16 17.63
C ALA A 120 3.49 9.73 17.64
N TRP A 121 3.96 9.00 16.62
CA TRP A 121 5.38 8.63 16.51
C TRP A 121 6.29 9.87 16.50
N ARG A 122 5.92 10.91 15.74
CA ARG A 122 6.71 12.13 15.64
C ARG A 122 6.87 12.84 16.99
N SER A 123 5.76 13.09 17.68
CA SER A 123 5.73 13.89 18.92
C SER A 123 6.20 13.12 20.15
N GLU A 124 6.02 11.80 20.17
CA GLU A 124 6.37 10.97 21.34
C GLU A 124 7.76 10.32 21.23
N VAL A 125 8.30 10.19 20.01
CA VAL A 125 9.58 9.49 19.75
C VAL A 125 10.55 10.40 19.03
N ALA A 126 10.28 10.73 17.77
CA ALA A 126 11.26 11.33 16.89
C ALA A 126 11.76 12.70 17.39
N GLU A 127 10.84 13.60 17.72
CA GLU A 127 11.19 14.94 18.22
C GLU A 127 11.87 14.89 19.60
N PRO A 128 11.37 14.12 20.58
CA PRO A 128 12.06 13.91 21.86
C PRO A 128 13.49 13.33 21.73
N GLU A 129 13.71 12.36 20.85
CA GLU A 129 15.03 11.75 20.63
C GLU A 129 16.03 12.73 19.99
N ILE A 130 15.56 13.47 18.99
CA ILE A 130 16.33 14.53 18.34
C ILE A 130 16.70 15.59 19.39
N ALA A 131 15.74 16.04 20.20
CA ALA A 131 15.96 17.05 21.22
C ALA A 131 16.97 16.58 22.30
N ALA A 132 16.81 15.34 22.78
CA ALA A 132 17.72 14.74 23.75
C ALA A 132 19.15 14.64 23.19
N THR A 133 19.30 14.21 21.93
CA THR A 133 20.59 14.09 21.26
C THR A 133 21.24 15.47 21.07
N LYS A 134 20.48 16.50 20.67
CA LYS A 134 20.96 17.89 20.59
C LYS A 134 21.44 18.44 21.93
N ALA A 135 20.80 18.02 23.02
CA ALA A 135 21.20 18.39 24.38
C ALA A 135 22.41 17.58 24.90
N GLY A 136 22.91 16.61 24.12
CA GLY A 136 23.98 15.69 24.53
C GLY A 136 23.52 14.57 25.45
N ASP A 137 22.22 14.42 25.69
CA ASP A 137 21.63 13.38 26.54
C ASP A 137 21.29 12.12 25.74
N LEU A 138 22.32 11.39 25.36
CA LEU A 138 22.18 10.13 24.61
C LEU A 138 21.50 9.03 25.44
N GLN A 139 21.51 9.14 26.77
CA GLN A 139 20.82 8.18 27.63
C GLN A 139 19.31 8.37 27.52
N ARG A 140 18.83 9.60 27.63
CA ARG A 140 17.41 9.93 27.45
C ARG A 140 16.91 9.51 26.07
N ALA A 141 17.68 9.74 25.01
CA ALA A 141 17.33 9.30 23.66
C ALA A 141 17.15 7.77 23.58
N ARG A 142 18.06 6.99 24.18
CA ARG A 142 17.93 5.51 24.21
C ARG A 142 16.74 5.01 25.04
N GLU A 143 16.42 5.71 26.13
CA GLU A 143 15.26 5.37 26.97
C GLU A 143 13.95 5.56 26.19
N ILE A 144 13.84 6.60 25.36
CA ILE A 144 12.69 6.84 24.48
C ILE A 144 12.57 5.71 23.45
N GLU A 145 13.66 5.41 22.72
CA GLU A 145 13.69 4.35 21.71
C GLU A 145 13.23 3.00 22.29
N THR A 146 13.70 2.68 23.50
CA THR A 146 13.37 1.41 24.18
C THR A 146 11.94 1.38 24.71
N ALA A 147 11.42 2.51 25.21
CA ALA A 147 10.10 2.59 25.82
C ALA A 147 8.98 2.62 24.78
N SER A 148 9.13 3.43 23.72
CA SER A 148 8.05 3.73 22.78
C SER A 148 8.47 3.68 21.31
N GLY A 149 9.75 3.86 20.97
CA GLY A 149 10.23 4.00 19.59
C GLY A 149 9.72 2.91 18.65
N ARG A 150 10.10 1.66 18.92
CA ARG A 150 9.68 0.50 18.11
C ARG A 150 8.16 0.32 18.05
N VAL A 151 7.46 0.56 19.16
CA VAL A 151 6.02 0.34 19.25
C VAL A 151 5.29 1.34 18.37
N ARG A 152 5.58 2.64 18.55
CA ARG A 152 4.96 3.72 17.76
C ARG A 152 5.25 3.60 16.28
N PHE A 153 6.49 3.24 15.92
CA PHE A 153 6.83 3.05 14.52
C PHE A 153 6.12 1.82 13.91
N SER A 154 5.97 0.72 14.66
CA SER A 154 5.19 -0.44 14.22
C SER A 154 3.70 -0.13 14.06
N GLU A 155 3.13 0.68 14.94
CA GLU A 155 1.75 1.17 14.83
C GLU A 155 1.57 1.99 13.55
N LEU A 156 2.51 2.90 13.25
CA LEU A 156 2.54 3.66 12.00
C LEU A 156 2.59 2.74 10.78
N GLN A 157 3.49 1.76 10.73
CA GLN A 157 3.57 0.80 9.61
C GLN A 157 2.28 0.00 9.43
N THR A 158 1.65 -0.39 10.53
CA THR A 158 0.39 -1.16 10.51
C THR A 158 -0.78 -0.30 10.06
N SER A 159 -0.82 0.98 10.43
CA SER A 159 -1.86 1.90 10.00
C SER A 159 -1.90 2.11 8.48
N VAL A 160 -0.75 1.95 7.81
CA VAL A 160 -0.63 2.06 6.34
C VAL A 160 -1.11 0.79 5.63
N ALA A 161 -1.10 -0.35 6.31
CA ALA A 161 -1.47 -1.65 5.76
C ALA A 161 -2.97 -2.00 5.87
N ASN A 162 -3.73 -1.20 6.61
CA ASN A 162 -5.18 -1.37 6.84
C ASN A 162 -5.99 -0.33 6.05
#